data_AF-A0A2V2CI47-F1
#
_entry.id   AF-A0A2V2CI47-F1
#
_cell.length_a   1.000
_cell.length_b   1.000
_cell.length_c   1.000
_cell.angle_alpha   90.00
_cell.angle_beta   90.00
_cell.angle_gamma   90.00
#
_symmetry.space_group_name_H-M   'P 1'
#
loop_
_entity.id
_entity.type
_entity.pdbx_description
1 polymer ?
#
loop_
_entity_poly.entity_id
_entity_poly.type
_entity_poly.pdbx_seq_one_letter_code
_entity_poly.pdbx_strand_id
1 'polypeptide(L)' 'MPGSLWQRYIKCPFYKWDDSKNRIICEGLTEGGSVAVRFKTKEEFTLHMKTFCCQRMDYCEINRMLAALYDEDNG' A
#
# COMPACT_ATOMS: atom_id res chain seq x y z
N MET A 1 4.24 0.81 16.47
CA MET A 1 4.22 -0.67 16.28
C MET A 1 5.29 -1.01 15.27
N PRO A 2 6.11 -2.06 15.47
CA PRO A 2 7.12 -2.43 14.49
C PRO A 2 6.47 -2.95 13.21
N GLY A 3 6.95 -2.47 12.07
CA GLY A 3 6.51 -2.88 10.74
C GLY A 3 7.14 -4.18 10.25
N SER A 4 6.70 -4.68 9.10
CA SER A 4 7.31 -5.87 8.50
C SER A 4 8.74 -5.60 8.00
N LEU A 5 9.54 -6.67 7.90
CA LEU A 5 10.89 -6.60 7.29
C LEU A 5 10.86 -6.21 5.81
N TRP A 6 9.69 -6.19 5.17
CA TRP A 6 9.50 -5.81 3.78
C TRP A 6 9.55 -4.31 3.56
N GLN A 7 9.36 -3.49 4.61
CA GLN A 7 9.30 -2.03 4.50
C GLN A 7 10.47 -1.41 3.75
N ARG A 8 11.68 -1.91 3.97
CA ARG A 8 12.90 -1.46 3.29
C ARG A 8 12.95 -1.72 1.78
N TYR A 9 12.05 -2.55 1.26
CA TYR A 9 11.98 -2.92 -0.16
C TYR A 9 10.76 -2.34 -0.87
N ILE A 10 9.91 -1.60 -0.16
CA ILE A 10 8.71 -1.02 -0.73
C ILE A 10 9.10 0.11 -1.68
N LYS A 11 8.48 0.12 -2.85
CA LYS A 11 8.67 1.14 -3.88
C LYS A 11 7.44 2.03 -4.08
N CYS A 12 6.28 1.59 -3.60
CA CYS A 12 5.01 2.31 -3.73
C CYS A 12 5.07 3.66 -2.97
N PRO A 13 4.83 4.80 -3.63
CA PRO A 13 4.89 6.12 -2.99
C PRO A 13 3.75 6.33 -1.98
N PHE A 14 2.61 5.67 -2.18
CA PHE A 14 1.44 5.82 -1.33
C PHE A 14 1.44 4.90 -0.10
N TYR A 15 2.47 4.07 0.06
CA TYR A 15 2.60 3.22 1.25
C TYR A 15 2.96 4.06 2.48
N LYS A 16 2.22 3.90 3.59
CA LYS A 16 2.52 4.56 4.86
C LYS A 16 3.17 3.61 5.86
N TRP A 17 2.48 2.53 6.23
CA TRP A 17 2.99 1.54 7.18
C TRP A 17 2.21 0.22 7.14
N ASP A 18 2.71 -0.81 7.81
CA ASP A 18 2.07 -2.11 7.96
C ASP A 18 2.19 -2.59 9.41
N ASP A 19 1.28 -3.47 9.84
CA ASP A 19 1.28 -3.97 11.23
C ASP A 19 2.05 -5.28 11.43
N SER A 20 2.77 -5.74 10.41
CA SER A 20 3.47 -7.02 10.34
C SER A 20 2.59 -8.24 10.61
N LYS A 21 1.26 -8.12 10.57
CA LYS A 21 0.32 -9.22 10.81
C LYS A 21 -0.52 -9.45 9.57
N ASN A 22 -1.43 -8.54 9.28
CA ASN A 22 -2.37 -8.70 8.17
C ASN A 22 -2.95 -7.38 7.67
N ARG A 23 -2.30 -6.24 7.96
CA ARG A 23 -2.80 -4.95 7.55
C ARG A 23 -1.72 -4.08 6.94
N ILE A 24 -2.04 -3.48 5.80
CA ILE A 24 -1.26 -2.45 5.12
C ILE A 24 -2.06 -1.16 5.15
N ILE A 25 -1.41 -0.05 5.47
CA ILE A 25 -1.96 1.29 5.43
C ILE A 25 -1.28 2.08 4.32
N CYS A 26 -2.11 2.61 3.42
CA CYS A 26 -1.72 3.51 2.36
C CYS A 26 -2.29 4.90 2.62
N GLU A 27 -1.90 5.86 1.80
CA GLU A 27 -2.56 7.16 1.68
C GLU A 27 -4.06 7.03 1.36
N GLY A 28 -4.82 8.07 1.72
CA GLY A 28 -6.26 8.13 1.60
C GLY A 28 -6.70 8.88 0.35
N LEU A 29 -7.98 8.72 0.00
CA LEU A 29 -8.64 9.49 -1.06
C LEU A 29 -8.84 10.98 -0.70
N THR A 30 -8.66 11.32 0.57
CA THR A 30 -8.87 12.66 1.10
C THR A 30 -7.65 13.09 1.88
N GLU A 31 -7.45 14.40 2.00
CA GLU A 31 -6.43 14.95 2.88
C GLU A 31 -6.62 14.42 4.32
N GLY A 32 -5.52 13.99 4.95
CA GLY A 32 -5.54 13.36 6.27
C GLY A 32 -6.12 11.94 6.33
N GLY A 33 -6.67 11.44 5.22
CA GLY A 33 -7.25 10.10 5.11
C GLY A 33 -6.20 8.98 5.02
N SER A 34 -6.68 7.73 5.12
CA SER A 34 -5.86 6.53 4.88
C SER A 34 -6.72 5.40 4.33
N VAL A 35 -6.18 4.65 3.37
CA VAL A 35 -6.76 3.37 2.93
C VAL A 35 -6.12 2.25 3.74
N ALA A 36 -6.95 1.39 4.35
CA ALA A 36 -6.49 0.22 5.07
C ALA A 36 -6.89 -1.05 4.34
N VAL A 37 -5.90 -1.85 3.93
CA VAL A 37 -6.15 -3.19 3.38
C VAL A 37 -5.88 -4.23 4.44
N ARG A 38 -6.91 -5.03 4.73
CA ARG A 38 -6.84 -6.13 5.69
C ARG A 38 -6.93 -7.45 4.96
N PHE A 39 -5.98 -8.33 5.25
CA PHE A 39 -5.91 -9.67 4.70
C PHE A 39 -6.46 -10.67 5.71
N LYS A 40 -7.05 -11.76 5.20
CA LYS A 40 -7.58 -12.82 6.06
C LYS A 40 -6.45 -13.60 6.70
N THR A 41 -5.35 -13.77 5.97
CA THR A 41 -4.20 -14.57 6.39
C THR A 41 -2.89 -13.78 6.29
N LYS A 42 -1.85 -14.27 7.00
CA LYS A 42 -0.50 -13.69 6.97
C LYS A 42 0.16 -13.93 5.61
N GLU A 43 -0.19 -15.04 4.97
CA GLU A 43 0.31 -15.49 3.69
C GLU A 43 -0.17 -14.56 2.57
N GLU A 44 -1.46 -14.22 2.53
CA GLU A 44 -2.02 -13.24 1.59
C GLU A 44 -1.39 -11.86 1.75
N PHE A 45 -1.24 -11.39 2.99
CA PHE A 45 -0.53 -10.15 3.30
C PHE A 45 0.89 -10.17 2.74
N THR A 46 1.62 -11.26 2.97
CA THR A 46 3.02 -11.38 2.54
C THR A 46 3.13 -11.46 1.03
N LEU A 47 2.20 -12.17 0.37
CA LEU A 47 2.10 -12.25 -1.07
C LEU A 47 1.82 -10.86 -1.67
N HIS A 48 0.88 -10.11 -1.09
CA HIS A 48 0.56 -8.76 -1.55
C HIS A 48 1.76 -7.81 -1.41
N MET A 49 2.43 -7.82 -0.25
CA MET A 49 3.64 -7.00 -0.02
C MET A 49 4.74 -7.31 -1.04
N LYS A 50 5.08 -8.59 -1.23
CA LYS A 50 6.13 -9.02 -2.14
C LYS A 50 5.81 -8.66 -3.60
N THR A 51 4.60 -8.98 -4.04
CA THR A 51 4.21 -8.85 -5.44
C THR A 51 3.95 -7.39 -5.80
N PHE A 52 3.13 -6.69 -5.02
CA PHE A 52 2.66 -5.36 -5.37
C PHE A 52 3.48 -4.26 -4.72
N CYS A 53 3.66 -4.28 -3.39
CA CYS A 53 4.35 -3.18 -2.71
C CYS A 53 5.85 -3.09 -3.04
N CYS A 54 6.52 -4.23 -3.28
CA CYS A 54 7.97 -4.28 -3.52
C CYS A 54 8.38 -4.39 -5.01
N GLN A 55 7.58 -5.05 -5.86
CA GLN A 55 8.00 -5.37 -7.23
C GLN A 55 7.13 -4.72 -8.31
N ARG A 56 5.81 -4.86 -8.22
CA ARG A 56 4.86 -4.53 -9.29
C ARG A 56 3.80 -3.53 -8.80
N MET A 57 4.24 -2.39 -8.25
CA MET A 57 3.33 -1.39 -7.68
C MET A 57 2.33 -0.84 -8.70
N ASP A 58 2.71 -0.78 -9.97
CA ASP A 58 1.85 -0.34 -11.09
C ASP A 58 0.67 -1.29 -11.36
N TYR A 59 0.65 -2.46 -10.74
CA TYR A 59 -0.47 -3.42 -10.76
C TYR A 59 -1.27 -3.43 -9.45
N CYS A 60 -0.89 -2.63 -8.46
CA CYS A 60 -1.68 -2.46 -7.26
C CYS A 60 -2.86 -1.53 -7.52
N GLU A 61 -4.08 -2.01 -7.27
CA GLU A 61 -5.29 -1.20 -7.49
C GLU A 61 -5.31 0.07 -6.63
N ILE A 62 -4.76 0.03 -5.42
CA ILE A 62 -4.65 1.23 -4.55
C ILE A 62 -3.69 2.25 -5.17
N ASN A 63 -2.56 1.80 -5.71
CA ASN A 63 -1.59 2.69 -6.34
C ASN A 63 -2.19 3.35 -7.58
N ARG A 64 -2.90 2.58 -8.41
CA ARG A 64 -3.57 3.11 -9.61
C ARG A 64 -4.64 4.14 -9.27
N MET A 65 -5.48 3.81 -8.28
CA MET A 65 -6.55 4.69 -7.83
C MET A 65 -5.99 6.02 -7.28
N LEU A 66 -4.94 5.96 -6.44
CA LEU A 66 -4.34 7.16 -5.88
C LEU A 66 -3.56 7.96 -6.94
N ALA A 67 -2.79 7.30 -7.80
CA ALA A 67 -2.10 7.97 -8.90
C ALA A 67 -3.07 8.73 -9.81
N ALA A 68 -4.22 8.13 -10.15
CA ALA A 68 -5.24 8.79 -10.95
C ALA A 68 -5.79 10.06 -10.27
N LEU A 69 -6.00 10.06 -8.95
CA LEU A 69 -6.43 11.27 -8.23
C LEU A 69 -5.41 12.40 -8.34
N TYR A 70 -4.12 12.10 -8.19
CA TYR A 70 -3.07 13.12 -8.32
C TYR A 70 -2.91 13.60 -9.76
N ASP A 71 -3.09 12.74 -10.75
CA ASP A 71 -3.06 13.14 -12.16
C ASP A 71 -4.26 14.05 -12.51
N GLU A 72 -5.44 13.78 -11.94
CA GLU A 72 -6.64 14.62 -12.10
C GLU A 72 -6.52 15.96 -11.36
N ASP A 73 -5.97 16.00 -10.14
CA ASP A 73 -5.79 17.24 -9.36
C ASP A 73 -4.74 18.20 -9.96
N ASN A 74 -3.84 17.69 -10.81
CA ASN A 74 -2.80 18.49 -11.49
C ASN A 74 -3.18 18.89 -12.93
N GLY A 75 -4.37 18.53 -13.41
CA GLY A 75 -4.89 18.84 -14.76
C GLY A 75 -5.94 19.96 -14.77
#